data_AF-A0A5J6GVV4-F1
#
_entry.id   AF-A0A5J6GVV4-F1
#
_cell.length_a   1.000
_cell.length_b   1.000
_cell.length_c   1.000
_cell.angle_alpha   90.00
_cell.angle_beta   90.00
_cell.angle_gamma   90.00
#
_symmetry.space_group_name_H-M   'P 1'
#
loop_
_entity.id
_entity.type
_entity.pdbx_description
1 polymer ?
#
loop_
_entity_poly.entity_id
_entity_poly.type
_entity_poly.pdbx_seq_one_letter_code
_entity_poly.pdbx_strand_id
1 'polypeptide(L)'
;MAATCAWYFTGGGSFGQLEEADVRYNTKDYDFTNDPVAGPCTNKYDIRSVGTHEAGHVYGMAHVGNGHSNLTMYTNSFLCNTKARTLGKGDVLGLRKHY
;
A
#
# COMPACT_ATOMS: atom_id res chain seq x y z
N MET A 1 3.70 8.44 5.61
CA MET A 1 2.61 7.57 6.12
C MET A 1 3.25 6.25 6.54
N ALA A 2 2.57 5.11 6.48
CA ALA A 2 3.16 3.81 6.74
C ALA A 2 4.35 3.49 5.81
N ALA A 3 5.08 2.41 6.11
CA ALA A 3 6.17 1.89 5.29
C ALA A 3 6.23 0.36 5.35
N THR A 4 6.66 -0.23 4.25
CA THR A 4 6.93 -1.66 4.11
C THR A 4 8.42 -1.93 4.02
N CYS A 5 8.94 -2.77 4.90
CA CYS A 5 10.28 -3.35 4.81
C CYS A 5 10.16 -4.79 4.33
N ALA A 6 10.99 -5.20 3.38
CA ALA A 6 10.97 -6.56 2.85
C ALA A 6 12.40 -7.13 2.79
N TRP A 7 12.53 -8.39 3.16
CA TRP A 7 13.77 -9.15 3.11
C TRP A 7 13.63 -10.28 2.10
N TYR A 8 14.68 -10.45 1.29
CA TYR A 8 14.69 -11.39 0.19
C TYR A 8 15.82 -12.39 0.36
N PHE A 9 15.57 -13.63 -0.06
CA PHE A 9 16.61 -14.64 -0.12
C PHE A 9 17.66 -14.26 -1.16
N THR A 10 18.93 -14.40 -0.78
CA THR A 10 20.09 -14.10 -1.64
C THR A 10 20.99 -15.32 -1.84
N GLY A 11 20.54 -16.53 -1.52
CA GLY A 11 21.32 -17.78 -1.62
C GLY A 11 20.91 -18.68 -2.79
N GLY A 12 21.76 -19.65 -3.14
CA GLY A 12 21.36 -20.87 -3.87
C GLY A 12 20.82 -20.73 -5.30
N GLY A 13 20.96 -19.58 -5.96
CA GLY A 13 20.47 -19.34 -7.33
C GLY A 13 19.03 -18.82 -7.41
N SER A 14 18.32 -18.75 -6.29
CA SER A 14 16.98 -18.12 -6.18
C SER A 14 17.10 -16.71 -5.58
N PHE A 15 17.59 -15.76 -6.38
CA PHE A 15 17.61 -14.36 -5.99
C PHE A 15 16.21 -13.74 -6.11
N GLY A 16 15.74 -13.06 -5.05
CA GLY A 16 14.52 -12.26 -5.09
C GLY A 16 13.25 -12.98 -4.62
N GLN A 17 13.37 -14.15 -4.00
CA GLN A 17 12.25 -14.76 -3.28
C GLN A 17 12.01 -13.99 -1.97
N LEU A 18 10.79 -13.50 -1.75
CA LEU A 18 10.41 -12.83 -0.51
C LEU A 18 10.46 -13.84 0.65
N GLU A 19 11.22 -13.51 1.68
CA GLU A 19 11.32 -14.30 2.92
C GLU A 19 10.38 -13.74 3.99
N GLU A 20 10.45 -12.42 4.20
CA GLU A 20 9.72 -11.71 5.23
C GLU A 20 9.37 -10.29 4.77
N ALA A 21 8.26 -9.76 5.26
CA ALA A 21 7.97 -8.34 5.15
C ALA A 21 7.22 -7.82 6.38
N ASP A 22 7.57 -6.60 6.78
CA ASP A 22 6.96 -5.86 7.88
C ASP A 22 6.28 -4.60 7.37
N VAL A 23 5.09 -4.30 7.90
CA VAL A 23 4.38 -3.04 7.65
C VAL A 23 4.29 -2.24 8.93
N ARG A 24 4.84 -1.04 8.94
CA ARG A 24 4.79 -0.13 10.08
C ARG A 24 3.95 1.10 9.77
N TYR A 25 2.92 1.34 10.58
CA TYR A 25 2.14 2.57 10.55
C TYR A 25 2.81 3.64 11.40
N ASN A 26 2.98 4.84 10.85
CA ASN A 26 3.41 5.99 11.63
C ASN A 26 2.21 6.59 12.39
N THR A 27 1.93 6.04 13.58
CA THR A 27 0.89 6.52 14.50
C THR A 27 1.34 7.68 15.40
N LYS A 28 2.59 8.13 15.25
CA LYS A 28 3.11 9.29 15.99
C LYS A 28 2.71 10.60 15.33
N ASP A 29 2.85 10.66 14.00
CA ASP A 29 2.64 11.89 13.24
C ASP A 29 1.28 11.92 12.49
N TYR A 30 0.57 10.78 12.44
CA TYR A 30 -0.67 10.66 11.68
C TYR A 30 -1.74 9.88 12.43
N ASP A 31 -2.98 10.35 12.28
CA ASP A 31 -4.16 9.65 12.74
C ASP A 31 -4.78 8.78 11.64
N PHE A 32 -5.38 7.67 12.06
CA PHE A 32 -6.04 6.73 11.18
C PHE A 32 -7.50 6.52 11.57
N THR A 33 -8.33 6.18 10.59
CA THR A 33 -9.73 5.80 10.78
C THR A 33 -10.05 4.57 9.92
N ASN A 34 -10.98 3.73 10.39
CA ASN A 34 -11.57 2.67 9.57
C ASN A 34 -12.90 3.10 8.94
N ASP A 35 -13.37 4.30 9.28
CA ASP A 35 -14.61 4.86 8.77
C ASP A 35 -14.38 6.31 8.31
N PRO A 36 -13.73 6.49 7.14
CA PRO A 36 -13.46 7.81 6.59
C PRO A 36 -14.67 8.45 5.90
N VAL A 37 -15.79 7.71 5.78
CA VAL A 37 -17.01 8.14 5.06
C VAL A 37 -18.21 8.37 5.98
N ALA A 38 -18.23 7.80 7.20
CA ALA A 38 -19.24 8.16 8.19
C ALA A 38 -18.83 9.41 8.98
N GLY A 39 -19.69 10.44 8.92
CA GLY A 39 -19.48 11.69 9.64
C GLY A 39 -18.37 12.57 9.05
N PRO A 40 -18.02 13.69 9.73
CA PRO A 40 -16.98 14.60 9.25
C PRO A 40 -15.59 13.99 9.50
N CYS A 41 -15.08 13.21 8.54
CA CYS A 41 -13.68 12.84 8.54
C CYS A 41 -12.82 14.09 8.29
N THR A 42 -11.85 14.34 9.17
CA THR A 42 -10.89 15.45 9.03
C THR A 42 -9.51 14.96 9.45
N ASN A 43 -8.49 15.21 8.62
CA ASN A 43 -7.08 14.93 8.91
C ASN A 43 -6.76 13.48 9.34
N LYS A 44 -7.54 12.49 8.90
CA LYS A 44 -7.28 11.07 9.15
C LYS A 44 -7.06 10.31 7.85
N TYR A 45 -6.12 9.38 7.85
CA TYR A 45 -5.96 8.42 6.77
C TYR A 45 -6.86 7.20 6.99
N ASP A 46 -7.37 6.64 5.91
CA ASP A 46 -8.09 5.38 5.98
C ASP A 46 -7.12 4.22 6.21
N ILE A 47 -7.23 3.54 7.35
CA ILE A 47 -6.31 2.45 7.74
C ILE A 47 -6.33 1.31 6.71
N ARG A 48 -7.48 1.03 6.11
CA ARG A 48 -7.63 -0.03 5.10
C ARG A 48 -6.93 0.35 3.80
N SER A 49 -7.13 1.58 3.32
CA SER A 49 -6.45 2.09 2.12
C SER A 49 -4.93 2.06 2.26
N VAL A 50 -4.40 2.54 3.39
CA VAL A 50 -2.96 2.49 3.66
C VAL A 50 -2.49 1.04 3.73
N GLY A 51 -3.21 0.17 4.45
CA GLY A 51 -2.84 -1.24 4.54
C GLY A 51 -2.85 -1.97 3.20
N THR A 52 -3.80 -1.69 2.31
CA THR A 52 -3.83 -2.27 0.97
C THR A 52 -2.67 -1.77 0.11
N HIS A 53 -2.27 -0.50 0.24
CA HIS A 53 -1.07 0.05 -0.41
C HIS A 53 0.20 -0.66 0.04
N GLU A 54 0.42 -0.75 1.36
CA GLU A 54 1.60 -1.41 1.92
C GLU A 54 1.62 -2.92 1.60
N ALA A 55 0.47 -3.59 1.61
CA ALA A 55 0.37 -4.97 1.15
C ALA A 55 0.83 -5.13 -0.30
N GLY A 56 0.60 -4.14 -1.17
CA GLY A 56 1.15 -4.16 -2.52
C GLY A 56 2.68 -4.18 -2.54
N HIS A 57 3.34 -3.45 -1.65
CA HIS A 57 4.79 -3.51 -1.48
C HIS A 57 5.27 -4.86 -0.94
N VAL A 58 4.51 -5.48 -0.03
CA VAL A 58 4.79 -6.85 0.43
C VAL A 58 4.83 -7.81 -0.76
N TYR A 59 3.91 -7.66 -1.72
CA TYR A 59 3.90 -8.44 -2.96
C TYR A 59 4.90 -7.96 -4.04
N GLY A 60 5.84 -7.07 -3.69
CA GLY A 60 6.89 -6.59 -4.58
C GLY A 60 6.44 -5.54 -5.61
N MET A 61 5.24 -4.97 -5.47
CA MET A 61 4.81 -3.89 -6.35
C MET A 61 5.51 -2.57 -6.01
N ALA A 62 5.92 -1.83 -7.03
CA ALA A 62 6.46 -0.48 -6.89
C ALA A 62 5.33 0.57 -6.96
N HIS A 63 5.64 1.79 -6.53
CA HIS A 63 4.75 2.92 -6.72
C HIS A 63 4.47 3.20 -8.21
N VAL A 64 3.28 3.74 -8.49
CA VAL A 64 2.94 4.38 -9.76
C VAL A 64 2.96 5.90 -9.63
N GLY A 65 3.33 6.55 -10.73
CA GLY A 65 3.49 8.00 -10.81
C GLY A 65 2.22 8.75 -11.23
N ASN A 66 2.43 9.98 -11.73
CA ASN A 66 1.36 10.90 -12.09
C ASN A 66 0.39 10.32 -13.14
N GLY A 67 -0.88 10.72 -13.07
CA GLY A 67 -1.95 10.19 -13.94
C GLY A 67 -2.63 8.92 -13.40
N HIS A 68 -2.11 8.33 -12.32
CA HIS A 68 -2.62 7.11 -11.71
C HIS A 68 -3.12 7.29 -10.27
N SER A 69 -3.54 8.50 -9.88
CA SER A 69 -3.94 8.85 -8.51
C SER A 69 -5.15 8.09 -7.95
N ASN A 70 -5.85 7.30 -8.78
CA ASN A 70 -6.93 6.41 -8.36
C ASN A 70 -6.49 4.96 -8.15
N LEU A 71 -5.22 4.61 -8.40
CA LEU A 71 -4.68 3.27 -8.18
C LEU A 71 -4.19 3.08 -6.75
N THR A 72 -4.21 1.84 -6.28
CA THR A 72 -3.74 1.48 -4.94
C THR A 72 -2.28 1.86 -4.75
N MET A 73 -1.42 1.56 -5.73
CA MET A 73 0.02 1.81 -5.63
C MET A 73 0.45 3.24 -5.98
N TYR A 74 -0.48 4.21 -6.05
CA TYR A 74 -0.08 5.59 -6.27
C TYR A 74 0.76 6.12 -5.11
N THR A 75 1.85 6.82 -5.43
CA THR A 75 2.87 7.22 -4.44
C THR A 75 2.36 8.07 -3.26
N ASN A 76 1.18 8.70 -3.37
CA ASN A 76 0.61 9.54 -2.33
C ASN A 76 -0.71 8.96 -1.82
N SER A 77 -0.91 8.99 -0.50
CA SER A 77 -2.21 8.73 0.12
C SER A 77 -3.01 10.01 0.29
N PHE A 78 -4.33 9.87 0.34
CA PHE A 78 -5.26 10.98 0.51
C PHE A 78 -6.03 10.83 1.82
N LEU A 79 -6.19 11.94 2.54
CA LEU A 79 -7.00 12.00 3.76
C LEU A 79 -8.47 11.70 3.44
N CYS A 80 -9.15 11.03 4.37
CA CYS A 80 -10.59 10.78 4.29
C CYS A 80 -11.04 10.16 2.98
N ASN A 81 -10.24 9.24 2.46
CA ASN A 81 -10.43 8.66 1.14
C ASN A 81 -10.31 7.13 1.19
N THR A 82 -11.13 6.45 0.38
CA THR A 82 -11.19 4.97 0.32
C THR A 82 -10.73 4.38 -1.02
N LYS A 83 -10.19 5.18 -1.94
CA LYS A 83 -9.87 4.74 -3.30
C LYS A 83 -8.90 3.56 -3.32
N ALA A 84 -7.93 3.54 -2.41
CA ALA A 84 -6.95 2.46 -2.32
C ALA A 84 -7.44 1.25 -1.53
N ARG A 85 -8.70 1.18 -1.05
CA ARG A 85 -9.26 -0.04 -0.43
C ARG A 85 -9.42 -1.19 -1.42
N THR A 86 -9.52 -0.89 -2.71
CA THR A 86 -9.66 -1.88 -3.78
C THR A 86 -8.53 -1.71 -4.77
N LEU A 87 -8.25 -2.79 -5.50
CA LEU A 87 -7.22 -2.80 -6.53
C LEU A 87 -7.76 -2.21 -7.83
N GLY A 88 -7.05 -1.24 -8.38
CA GLY A 88 -7.32 -0.74 -9.72
C GLY A 88 -6.79 -1.69 -10.80
N LYS A 89 -7.18 -1.46 -12.06
CA LYS A 89 -6.79 -2.32 -13.19
C LYS A 89 -5.26 -2.50 -13.30
N GLY A 90 -4.50 -1.42 -13.09
CA GLY A 90 -3.04 -1.46 -13.11
C GLY A 90 -2.45 -2.33 -11.98
N ASP A 91 -2.99 -2.20 -10.77
CA ASP A 91 -2.57 -2.98 -9.60
C ASP A 91 -2.84 -4.49 -9.83
N VAL A 92 -4.03 -4.84 -10.35
CA VAL A 92 -4.38 -6.24 -10.69
C VAL A 92 -3.46 -6.82 -11.76
N LEU A 93 -3.17 -6.06 -12.82
CA LEU A 93 -2.26 -6.51 -13.88
C LEU A 93 -0.83 -6.66 -13.36
N GLY A 94 -0.40 -5.80 -12.43
CA GLY A 94 0.88 -5.92 -11.73
C GLY A 94 0.99 -7.22 -10.96
N LEU A 95 0.05 -7.48 -10.06
CA LEU A 95 0.05 -8.71 -9.25
C LEU A 95 0.04 -9.99 -10.10
N ARG A 96 -0.78 -10.04 -11.17
CA ARG A 96 -0.84 -11.20 -12.09
C ARG A 96 0.43 -11.43 -12.92
N LYS A 97 1.35 -10.47 -12.93
CA LYS A 97 2.67 -10.66 -13.56
C LYS A 97 3.64 -11.34 -12.59
N HIS A 98 3.40 -11.20 -11.28
CA HIS A 98 4.20 -11.82 -10.23
C HIS A 98 3.70 -13.23 -9.84
N TYR A 99 2.40 -13.51 -10.05
CA TYR A 99 1.72 -14.77 -9.69
C TYR A 99 0.74 -15.19 -10.78
#